data_AF-A0A641RKQ2-F1
#
_entry.id   AF-A0A641RKQ2-F1
#
_cell.length_a   1.000
_cell.length_b   1.000
_cell.length_c   1.000
_cell.angle_alpha   90.00
_cell.angle_beta   90.00
_cell.angle_gamma   90.00
#
_symmetry.space_group_name_H-M   'P 1'
#
loop_
_entity.id
_entity.type
_entity.pdbx_description
1 polymer ?
#
loop_
_entity_poly.entity_id
_entity_poly.type
_entity_poly.pdbx_seq_one_letter_code
_entity_poly.pdbx_strand_id
1 'polypeptide(L)' 'GVFINPVIPPACAPQDTLVRVALMATHTKDQIDRAVEKLVKAFKALDIL' A
#
# COMPACT_ATOMS: atom_id res chain seq x y z
N GLY A 1 -5.26 11.70 0.10
CA GLY A 1 -4.75 10.49 0.77
C GLY A 1 -4.15 9.56 -0.26
N VAL A 2 -3.89 8.30 0.10
CA VAL A 2 -3.58 7.20 -0.84
C VAL A 2 -4.69 6.18 -0.67
N PHE A 3 -5.33 5.76 -1.77
CA PHE A 3 -6.32 4.70 -1.73
C PHE A 3 -5.67 3.41 -2.22
N ILE A 4 -5.79 2.34 -1.44
CA ILE A 4 -5.22 1.03 -1.72
C ILE A 4 -6.28 -0.03 -1.54
N ASN A 5 -6.04 -1.20 -2.12
CA ASN A 5 -6.92 -2.33 -1.93
C ASN A 5 -6.28 -3.31 -0.94
N PRO A 6 -6.88 -3.55 0.24
CA PRO A 6 -6.41 -4.61 1.12
C PRO A 6 -6.69 -5.97 0.47
N VAL A 7 -5.79 -6.93 0.67
CA VAL A 7 -6.00 -8.33 0.32
C VAL A 7 -6.07 -9.08 1.65
N ILE A 8 -7.26 -9.61 1.93
CA ILE A 8 -7.62 -10.28 3.18
C ILE A 8 -8.18 -11.68 2.88
N PRO A 9 -8.20 -12.60 3.86
CA PRO A 9 -8.81 -13.91 3.69
C PRO A 9 -10.27 -13.81 3.18
N PRO A 10 -10.70 -14.67 2.23
CA PRO A 10 -10.03 -15.85 1.68
C PRO A 10 -9.06 -15.59 0.50
N ALA A 11 -8.81 -14.33 0.12
CA ALA A 11 -7.96 -14.00 -1.03
C ALA A 11 -6.45 -14.15 -0.76
N CYS A 12 -6.06 -14.35 0.50
CA CYS A 12 -4.71 -14.66 0.97
C CYS A 12 -4.79 -15.57 2.21
N ALA A 13 -3.64 -16.10 2.66
CA ALA A 13 -3.59 -16.90 3.87
C ALA A 13 -4.00 -16.07 5.11
N PRO A 14 -4.58 -16.68 6.17
CA PRO A 14 -5.10 -15.97 7.35
C PRO A 14 -4.10 -15.02 8.03
N GLN A 15 -2.82 -15.38 8.02
CA GLN A 15 -1.72 -14.61 8.59
C GLN A 15 -1.04 -13.65 7.60
N ASP A 16 -1.41 -13.69 6.31
CA ASP A 16 -0.74 -12.95 5.24
C ASP A 16 -1.66 -11.88 4.65
N THR A 17 -2.15 -10.96 5.49
CA THR A 17 -2.88 -9.78 5.00
C THR A 17 -1.93 -8.81 4.30
N LEU A 18 -2.30 -8.37 3.09
CA LEU A 18 -1.42 -7.55 2.24
C LEU A 18 -2.09 -6.22 1.87
N VAL A 19 -1.26 -5.20 1.67
CA VAL A 19 -1.63 -3.91 1.08
C VAL A 19 -1.28 -3.94 -0.41
N ARG A 20 -2.28 -3.95 -1.31
CA ARG A 20 -2.04 -3.93 -2.76
C ARG A 20 -2.15 -2.53 -3.33
N VAL A 21 -1.05 -2.05 -3.91
CA VAL A 21 -0.98 -0.79 -4.65
C VAL A 21 -1.14 -1.10 -6.14
N ALA A 22 -2.24 -0.63 -6.75
CA ALA A 22 -2.48 -0.79 -8.18
C ALA A 22 -2.00 0.45 -8.93
N LEU A 23 -0.95 0.29 -9.74
CA LEU A 23 -0.46 1.35 -10.61
C LEU A 23 -1.10 1.26 -11.99
N MET A 24 -1.49 2.41 -12.51
CA MET A 24 -1.95 2.59 -13.89
C MET A 24 -0.94 3.44 -14.66
N ALA A 25 -0.89 3.30 -15.99
CA ALA A 25 0.01 4.07 -16.86
C ALA A 25 -0.15 5.60 -16.74
N THR A 26 -1.30 6.07 -16.26
CA THR A 26 -1.61 7.49 -16.05
C THR A 26 -1.02 8.08 -14.76
N HIS A 27 -0.46 7.26 -13.87
CA HIS A 27 0.17 7.78 -12.65
C HIS A 27 1.50 8.45 -12.97
N THR A 28 1.68 9.66 -12.43
CA THR A 28 2.96 10.37 -12.54
C THR A 28 3.94 9.89 -11.47
N LYS A 29 5.24 10.13 -11.69
CA LYS A 29 6.28 9.85 -10.69
C LYS A 29 5.97 10.56 -9.36
N ASP A 30 5.62 11.84 -9.41
CA ASP A 30 5.23 12.61 -8.22
C ASP A 30 4.06 11.99 -7.44
N GLN A 31 3.07 11.40 -8.13
CA GLN A 31 1.97 10.70 -7.46
C GLN A 31 2.45 9.43 -6.76
N ILE A 32 3.35 8.68 -7.41
CA ILE A 32 3.95 7.46 -6.86
C ILE A 32 4.83 7.81 -5.65
N ASP A 33 5.69 8.82 -5.77
CA ASP A 33 6.59 9.25 -4.69
C ASP A 33 5.79 9.68 -3.44
N ARG A 34 4.73 10.47 -3.64
CA ARG A 34 3.82 10.85 -2.54
C ARG A 34 3.07 9.66 -1.94
N ALA A 35 2.77 8.64 -2.74
CA ALA A 35 2.12 7.42 -2.24
C ALA A 35 3.09 6.60 -1.39
N VAL A 36 4.31 6.40 -1.87
CA VAL A 36 5.38 5.69 -1.17
C VAL A 36 5.73 6.39 0.14
N GLU A 37 5.93 7.70 0.13
CA GLU A 37 6.25 8.48 1.34
C GLU A 37 5.20 8.27 2.45
N LYS A 38 3.91 8.30 2.08
CA LYS A 38 2.80 8.11 3.02
C LYS A 38 2.71 6.68 3.55
N LEU A 39 2.92 5.69 2.70
CA LEU A 39 2.92 4.29 3.09
C LEU A 39 4.10 3.98 4.03
N VAL A 40 5.30 4.45 3.69
CA VAL A 40 6.50 4.31 4.55
C VAL A 40 6.27 4.95 5.91
N LYS A 41 5.70 6.16 5.96
CA LYS A 41 5.38 6.83 7.22
C LYS A 41 4.38 6.03 8.07
N ALA A 42 3.33 5.49 7.45
CA ALA A 42 2.33 4.68 8.14
C ALA A 42 2.93 3.37 8.67
N PHE A 43 3.77 2.69 7.87
CA PHE A 43 4.33 1.39 8.24
C PHE A 43 5.36 1.52 9.36
N LYS A 44 6.19 2.58 9.34
CA LYS A 44 7.09 2.90 10.47
C LYS A 44 6.33 3.20 11.75
N ALA A 45 5.20 3.93 11.67
CA ALA A 45 4.39 4.24 12.84
C ALA A 45 3.72 3.00 13.47
N LEU A 46 3.54 1.94 12.67
CA LEU A 46 2.99 0.66 13.11
C LEU A 46 4.06 -0.39 13.43
N ASP A 47 5.35 -0.04 13.31
CA ASP A 47 6.49 -0.93 13.53
C ASP A 47 6.49 -2.19 12.64
N ILE A 48 6.08 -2.03 11.37
CA ILE A 48 6.02 -3.11 10.37
C ILE A 48 6.97 -2.89 9.18
N LEU A 49 7.88 -1.91 9.29
CA LEU A 49 8.93 -1.59 8.30
C LEU A 49 10.23 -1.20 9.00
#